data_AF-A0A2A4Q5B3-F1
#
_entry.id   AF-A0A2A4Q5B3-F1
#
_cell.length_a   1.000
_cell.length_b   1.000
_cell.length_c   1.000
_cell.angle_alpha   90.00
_cell.angle_beta   90.00
_cell.angle_gamma   90.00
#
_symmetry.space_group_name_H-M   'P 1'
#
loop_
_entity.id
_entity.type
_entity.pdbx_description
1 polymer ?
#
loop_
_entity_poly.entity_id
_entity_poly.type
_entity_poly.pdbx_seq_one_letter_code
_entity_poly.pdbx_strand_id
1 'polypeptide(L)'
;MGLSDEIMKQFECVGNYYDVTNEEVFKNVLNIVISQALNSTTVQVNLLDKNNLPTETDVNMTFYDQQTGRIRYNYIHTINHRGNPDTVLIDPLGSYKMVVHTIPPVTVDSIELIAGKHNIIAADAPQGLLNLKVKGRSDYKSLQCIVRQKGEMKTLNVQDFNTTIKYIVGEYDLEVLSLPRLNFAIDIRQSHTNTVEIPQPGIASILLTARGHASIYLEKNNKLELIYTMNETITRETLIMQPGNYRLIYRPLQSRQSIYTKEKSFKVISGGSSQVRL
;
A
#
# COMPACT_ATOMS: atom_id res chain seq x y z
N MET A 1 -53.04 25.37 -3.71
CA MET A 1 -53.09 24.03 -3.09
C MET A 1 -51.70 23.78 -2.53
N GLY A 2 -51.52 23.99 -1.23
CA GLY A 2 -50.27 23.68 -0.54
C GLY A 2 -50.18 22.18 -0.27
N LEU A 3 -48.97 21.63 -0.34
CA LEU A 3 -48.69 20.26 0.04
C LEU A 3 -48.93 20.10 1.56
N SER A 4 -49.51 18.99 1.98
CA SER A 4 -49.75 18.70 3.40
C SER A 4 -48.45 18.45 4.15
N ASP A 5 -48.43 18.77 5.45
CA ASP A 5 -47.26 18.71 6.34
C ASP A 5 -46.54 17.34 6.35
N GLU A 6 -47.26 16.26 6.08
CA GLU A 6 -46.69 14.91 6.00
C GLU A 6 -45.81 14.71 4.75
N ILE A 7 -46.13 15.38 3.63
CA ILE A 7 -45.33 15.29 2.41
C ILE A 7 -44.06 16.14 2.55
N MET A 8 -44.12 17.28 3.26
CA MET A 8 -42.95 18.14 3.50
C MET A 8 -41.83 17.40 4.26
N LYS A 9 -42.17 16.61 5.28
CA LYS A 9 -41.18 15.81 6.03
C LYS A 9 -40.50 14.72 5.21
N GLN A 10 -41.14 14.23 4.14
CA GLN A 10 -40.53 13.21 3.27
C GLN A 10 -39.48 13.80 2.32
N PHE A 11 -39.57 15.10 2.00
CA PHE A 11 -38.64 15.77 1.09
C PHE A 11 -37.42 16.40 1.78
N GLU A 12 -37.43 16.59 3.11
CA GLU A 12 -36.25 17.03 3.88
C GLU A 12 -35.05 16.08 3.73
N CYS A 13 -35.30 14.78 3.49
CA CYS A 13 -34.25 13.78 3.29
C CYS A 13 -33.60 13.81 1.88
N VAL A 14 -34.09 14.65 0.95
CA VAL A 14 -33.61 14.69 -0.45
C VAL A 14 -32.89 16.01 -0.77
N GLY A 15 -33.02 17.03 0.08
CA GLY A 15 -32.32 18.31 -0.06
C GLY A 15 -33.05 19.45 0.66
N ASN A 16 -32.53 20.67 0.52
CA ASN A 16 -33.13 21.87 1.09
C ASN A 16 -34.47 22.18 0.41
N TYR A 17 -35.59 22.08 1.16
CA TYR A 17 -36.93 22.43 0.69
C TYR A 17 -37.22 23.91 0.95
N TYR A 18 -37.71 24.61 -0.08
CA TYR A 18 -38.13 26.01 0.03
C TYR A 18 -39.65 26.06 -0.11
N ASP A 19 -40.35 26.55 0.91
CA ASP A 19 -41.80 26.69 0.90
C ASP A 19 -42.20 27.87 0.01
N VAL A 20 -42.85 27.57 -1.12
CA VAL A 20 -43.15 28.54 -2.18
C VAL A 20 -44.63 28.90 -2.14
N THR A 21 -45.01 29.77 -1.22
CA THR A 21 -46.35 30.38 -1.19
C THR A 21 -46.41 31.77 -1.83
N ASN A 22 -45.26 32.35 -2.21
CA ASN A 22 -45.13 33.70 -2.75
C ASN A 22 -44.31 33.73 -4.05
N GLU A 23 -44.85 34.36 -5.10
CA GLU A 23 -44.28 34.43 -6.45
C GLU A 23 -42.90 35.11 -6.50
N GLU A 24 -42.65 36.07 -5.58
CA GLU A 24 -41.33 36.69 -5.42
C GLU A 24 -40.28 35.71 -4.85
N VAL A 25 -40.69 34.86 -3.90
CA VAL A 25 -39.82 33.83 -3.32
C VAL A 25 -39.51 32.75 -4.36
N PHE A 26 -40.49 32.38 -5.19
CA PHE A 26 -40.29 31.45 -6.30
C PHE A 26 -39.24 31.96 -7.28
N LYS A 27 -39.36 33.22 -7.73
CA LYS A 27 -38.38 33.84 -8.64
C LYS A 27 -36.97 33.87 -8.04
N ASN A 28 -36.84 34.14 -6.74
CA ASN A 28 -35.55 34.13 -6.07
C ASN A 28 -34.95 32.72 -5.98
N VAL A 29 -35.74 31.71 -5.63
CA VAL A 29 -35.27 30.31 -5.60
C VAL A 29 -34.90 29.82 -7.00
N LEU A 30 -35.71 30.13 -8.02
CA LEU A 30 -35.40 29.82 -9.42
C LEU A 30 -34.12 30.51 -9.89
N ASN A 31 -33.93 31.79 -9.53
CA ASN A 31 -32.69 32.51 -9.84
C ASN A 31 -31.47 31.90 -9.14
N ILE A 32 -31.60 31.41 -7.91
CA ILE A 32 -30.53 30.70 -7.19
C ILE A 32 -30.20 29.39 -7.92
N VAL A 33 -31.20 28.58 -8.25
CA VAL A 33 -31.03 27.30 -8.95
C VAL A 33 -30.44 27.52 -10.35
N ILE A 34 -30.91 28.51 -11.09
CA ILE A 34 -30.38 28.89 -12.41
C ILE A 34 -28.95 29.41 -12.29
N SER A 35 -28.65 30.27 -11.31
CA SER A 35 -27.29 30.78 -11.11
C SER A 35 -26.32 29.67 -10.72
N GLN A 36 -26.79 28.68 -9.95
CA GLN A 36 -25.99 27.51 -9.55
C GLN A 36 -25.76 26.54 -10.71
N ALA A 37 -26.74 26.41 -11.63
CA ALA A 37 -26.61 25.63 -12.85
C ALA A 37 -25.73 26.33 -13.92
N LEU A 38 -25.70 27.66 -13.93
CA LEU A 38 -24.94 28.46 -14.91
C LEU A 38 -23.52 28.80 -14.45
N ASN A 39 -23.28 28.97 -13.15
CA ASN A 39 -21.95 29.28 -12.63
C ASN A 39 -21.19 27.99 -12.33
N SER A 40 -20.26 27.64 -13.22
CA SER A 40 -19.36 26.52 -13.01
C SER A 40 -18.53 26.72 -11.73
N THR A 41 -18.66 25.78 -10.79
CA THR A 41 -17.84 25.77 -9.59
C THR A 41 -16.54 25.05 -9.91
N THR A 42 -15.42 25.73 -9.66
CA THR A 42 -14.09 25.19 -9.91
C THR A 42 -13.44 24.80 -8.60
N VAL A 43 -12.69 23.70 -8.61
CA VAL A 43 -11.99 23.17 -7.46
C VAL A 43 -10.55 22.91 -7.84
N GLN A 44 -9.62 23.48 -7.08
CA GLN A 44 -8.22 23.12 -7.13
C GLN A 44 -7.91 22.25 -5.92
N VAL A 45 -7.27 21.10 -6.14
CA VAL A 45 -6.79 20.25 -5.05
C VAL A 45 -5.30 20.46 -4.90
N ASN A 46 -4.86 20.79 -3.70
CA ASN A 46 -3.46 20.97 -3.34
C ASN A 46 -3.00 19.75 -2.54
N LEU A 47 -2.24 18.87 -3.18
CA LEU A 47 -1.53 17.81 -2.46
C LEU A 47 -0.22 18.42 -1.90
N LEU A 48 -0.16 18.54 -0.58
CA LEU A 48 0.90 19.24 0.13
C LEU A 48 2.06 18.30 0.46
N ASP A 49 3.28 18.79 0.25
CA ASP A 49 4.51 18.14 0.72
C ASP A 49 4.82 18.46 2.19
N LYS A 50 5.96 17.96 2.69
CA LYS A 50 6.40 18.18 4.08
C LYS A 50 6.61 19.66 4.44
N ASN A 51 6.79 20.53 3.44
CA ASN A 51 6.98 21.97 3.60
C ASN A 51 5.67 22.75 3.38
N ASN A 52 4.52 22.06 3.29
CA ASN A 52 3.21 22.63 2.96
C ASN A 52 3.14 23.29 1.57
N LEU A 53 3.96 22.83 0.63
CA LEU A 53 3.93 23.30 -0.75
C LEU A 53 3.11 22.33 -1.62
N PRO A 54 2.29 22.82 -2.58
CA PRO A 54 1.44 21.98 -3.42
C PRO A 54 2.24 21.35 -4.58
N THR A 55 3.23 20.52 -4.24
CA THR A 55 4.19 19.95 -5.20
C THR A 55 3.90 18.48 -5.53
N GLU A 56 3.02 17.83 -4.78
CA GLU A 56 2.69 16.42 -4.95
C GLU A 56 1.68 16.22 -6.09
N THR A 57 1.86 15.15 -6.88
CA THR A 57 1.07 14.91 -8.08
C THR A 57 1.05 13.46 -8.53
N ASP A 58 0.23 13.16 -9.54
CA ASP A 58 0.07 11.88 -10.21
C ASP A 58 -0.46 10.79 -9.28
N VAL A 59 -1.37 11.19 -8.38
CA VAL A 59 -2.07 10.31 -7.46
C VAL A 59 -3.55 10.33 -7.76
N ASN A 60 -4.18 9.15 -7.76
CA ASN A 60 -5.62 9.06 -7.92
C ASN A 60 -6.33 9.63 -6.67
N MET A 61 -7.41 10.38 -6.90
CA MET A 61 -8.27 10.95 -5.89
C MET A 61 -9.71 10.56 -6.20
N THR A 62 -10.42 10.02 -5.22
CA THR A 62 -11.84 9.71 -5.33
C THR A 62 -12.65 10.59 -4.42
N PHE A 63 -13.67 11.24 -4.98
CA PHE A 63 -14.63 12.05 -4.25
C PHE A 63 -15.91 11.24 -4.04
N TYR A 64 -16.29 11.09 -2.79
CA TYR A 64 -17.50 10.45 -2.34
C TYR A 64 -18.48 11.52 -1.87
N ASP A 65 -19.76 11.32 -2.15
CA ASP A 65 -20.83 12.05 -1.47
C ASP A 65 -20.80 11.67 0.02
N GLN A 66 -20.70 12.66 0.90
CA GLN A 66 -20.51 12.44 2.34
C GLN A 66 -21.71 11.74 2.99
N GLN A 67 -22.94 12.01 2.52
CA GLN A 67 -24.17 11.48 3.12
C GLN A 67 -24.46 10.05 2.67
N THR A 68 -24.29 9.76 1.39
CA THR A 68 -24.63 8.48 0.77
C THR A 68 -23.45 7.54 0.61
N GLY A 69 -22.21 8.04 0.72
CA GLY A 69 -20.99 7.29 0.48
C GLY A 69 -20.77 6.88 -0.98
N ARG A 70 -21.58 7.40 -1.91
CA ARG A 70 -21.48 7.05 -3.34
C ARG A 70 -20.29 7.75 -3.99
N ILE A 71 -19.59 7.06 -4.87
CA ILE A 71 -18.55 7.65 -5.72
C ILE A 71 -19.21 8.68 -6.64
N ARG A 72 -18.71 9.91 -6.60
CA ARG A 72 -19.18 11.01 -7.46
C ARG A 72 -18.16 11.32 -8.54
N TYR A 73 -16.89 11.41 -8.16
CA TYR A 73 -15.80 11.75 -9.08
C TYR A 73 -14.56 10.92 -8.80
N ASN A 74 -13.77 10.69 -9.84
CA ASN A 74 -12.48 10.04 -9.77
C ASN A 74 -11.52 10.75 -10.73
N TYR A 75 -10.46 11.33 -10.18
CA TYR A 75 -9.49 12.12 -10.92
C TYR A 75 -8.08 11.68 -10.57
N ILE A 76 -7.18 11.73 -11.54
CA ILE A 76 -5.74 11.66 -11.24
C ILE A 76 -5.25 13.09 -11.11
N HIS A 77 -4.67 13.42 -9.95
CA HIS A 77 -4.11 14.73 -9.70
C HIS A 77 -3.00 15.04 -10.71
N THR A 78 -2.96 16.27 -11.22
CA THR A 78 -1.89 16.75 -12.09
C THR A 78 -1.50 18.19 -11.74
N ILE A 79 -0.24 18.54 -12.01
CA ILE A 79 0.27 19.91 -11.95
C ILE A 79 0.35 20.44 -13.39
N ASN A 80 -0.24 21.61 -13.64
CA ASN A 80 -0.30 22.20 -14.97
C ASN A 80 1.07 22.75 -15.43
N HIS A 81 1.13 23.19 -16.69
CA HIS A 81 2.34 23.73 -17.32
C HIS A 81 2.95 24.96 -16.62
N ARG A 82 2.24 25.59 -15.68
CA ARG A 82 2.71 26.74 -14.89
C ARG A 82 3.21 26.34 -13.49
N GLY A 83 3.20 25.05 -13.16
CA GLY A 83 3.61 24.55 -11.85
C GLY A 83 2.52 24.65 -10.78
N ASN A 84 1.26 24.88 -11.16
CA ASN A 84 0.14 24.96 -10.22
C ASN A 84 -0.73 23.71 -10.32
N PRO A 85 -1.35 23.23 -9.23
CA PRO A 85 -2.31 22.14 -9.29
C PRO A 85 -3.46 22.44 -10.26
N ASP A 86 -3.93 21.41 -10.95
CA ASP A 86 -4.99 21.54 -11.93
C ASP A 86 -6.36 21.84 -11.28
N THR A 87 -7.25 22.42 -12.07
CA THR A 87 -8.58 22.82 -11.65
C THR A 87 -9.64 21.94 -12.27
N VAL A 88 -10.45 21.28 -11.44
CA VAL A 88 -11.55 20.40 -11.85
C VAL A 88 -12.91 21.04 -11.59
N LEU A 89 -13.92 20.58 -12.32
CA LEU A 89 -15.31 21.01 -12.13
C LEU A 89 -16.02 19.99 -11.24
N ILE A 90 -16.49 20.44 -10.08
CA ILE A 90 -17.24 19.61 -9.12
C ILE A 90 -18.55 20.32 -8.80
N ASP A 91 -19.63 19.56 -8.73
CA ASP A 91 -20.95 20.08 -8.37
C ASP A 91 -20.91 20.64 -6.94
N PRO A 92 -21.22 21.94 -6.73
CA PRO A 92 -21.21 22.54 -5.39
C PRO A 92 -22.35 22.03 -4.50
N LEU A 93 -23.33 21.29 -5.03
CA LEU A 93 -24.42 20.74 -4.25
C LEU A 93 -23.95 19.54 -3.43
N GLY A 94 -23.92 19.71 -2.12
CA GLY A 94 -23.63 18.66 -1.15
C GLY A 94 -22.29 18.83 -0.45
N SER A 95 -21.97 17.85 0.39
CA SER A 95 -20.68 17.73 1.06
C SER A 95 -19.94 16.50 0.56
N TYR A 96 -18.62 16.60 0.48
CA TYR A 96 -17.77 15.54 -0.08
C TYR A 96 -16.75 15.02 0.92
N LYS A 97 -16.44 13.73 0.77
CA LYS A 97 -15.24 13.09 1.30
C LYS A 97 -14.30 12.81 0.15
N MET A 98 -13.07 13.30 0.21
CA MET A 98 -12.02 12.98 -0.76
C MET A 98 -11.06 11.95 -0.16
N VAL A 99 -10.76 10.89 -0.90
CA VAL A 99 -9.70 9.94 -0.59
C VAL A 99 -8.62 10.06 -1.65
N VAL A 100 -7.42 10.43 -1.23
CA VAL A 100 -6.21 10.43 -2.03
C VAL A 100 -5.56 9.05 -1.87
N HIS A 101 -5.41 8.32 -2.98
CA HIS A 101 -4.91 6.93 -3.00
C HIS A 101 -3.37 6.86 -2.92
N THR A 102 -2.80 7.58 -1.97
CA THR A 102 -1.41 7.39 -1.52
C THR A 102 -1.27 6.10 -0.71
N ILE A 103 -0.05 5.74 -0.31
CA ILE A 103 0.21 4.59 0.57
C ILE A 103 0.92 5.09 1.83
N PRO A 104 0.26 5.11 3.01
CA PRO A 104 -1.18 4.92 3.24
C PRO A 104 -2.07 5.98 2.56
N PRO A 105 -3.38 5.70 2.37
CA PRO A 105 -4.31 6.65 1.79
C PRO A 105 -4.59 7.82 2.74
N VAL A 106 -4.70 9.02 2.18
CA VAL A 106 -5.02 10.24 2.92
C VAL A 106 -6.47 10.62 2.65
N THR A 107 -7.22 10.97 3.69
CA THR A 107 -8.64 11.31 3.58
C THR A 107 -8.87 12.74 4.05
N VAL A 108 -9.65 13.49 3.29
CA VAL A 108 -10.18 14.80 3.67
C VAL A 108 -11.70 14.68 3.69
N ASP A 109 -12.29 14.81 4.88
CA ASP A 109 -13.72 14.68 5.10
C ASP A 109 -14.41 16.05 5.16
N SER A 110 -15.73 16.08 4.99
CA SER A 110 -16.57 17.28 5.20
C SER A 110 -16.18 18.49 4.33
N ILE A 111 -15.86 18.24 3.06
CA ILE A 111 -15.54 19.28 2.08
C ILE A 111 -16.84 19.96 1.65
N GLU A 112 -16.96 21.26 1.92
CA GLU A 112 -18.04 22.12 1.47
C GLU A 112 -17.54 23.06 0.36
N LEU A 113 -18.29 23.14 -0.74
CA LEU A 113 -17.93 23.96 -1.89
C LEU A 113 -18.83 25.19 -1.98
N ILE A 114 -18.23 26.35 -2.20
CA ILE A 114 -18.97 27.60 -2.42
C ILE A 114 -19.30 27.71 -3.90
N ALA A 115 -20.60 27.67 -4.23
CA ALA A 115 -21.09 27.74 -5.60
C ALA A 115 -20.63 29.02 -6.32
N GLY A 116 -20.21 28.86 -7.58
CA GLY A 116 -19.78 29.96 -8.45
C GLY A 116 -18.46 30.63 -8.03
N LYS A 117 -17.71 30.04 -7.09
CA LYS A 117 -16.36 30.48 -6.71
C LYS A 117 -15.33 29.41 -7.04
N HIS A 118 -14.07 29.85 -7.07
CA HIS A 118 -12.93 28.94 -7.07
C HIS A 118 -12.70 28.43 -5.64
N ASN A 119 -12.76 27.12 -5.47
CA ASN A 119 -12.57 26.44 -4.20
C ASN A 119 -11.20 25.77 -4.16
N ILE A 120 -10.58 25.74 -2.99
CA ILE A 120 -9.28 25.11 -2.79
C ILE A 120 -9.43 24.05 -1.69
N ILE A 121 -9.04 22.83 -2.00
CA ILE A 121 -8.98 21.71 -1.04
C ILE A 121 -7.51 21.38 -0.84
N ALA A 122 -7.06 21.24 0.40
CA ALA A 122 -5.69 20.84 0.70
C ALA A 122 -5.68 19.46 1.38
N ALA A 123 -4.70 18.63 1.02
CA ALA A 123 -4.47 17.34 1.66
C ALA A 123 -2.96 17.12 1.86
N ASP A 124 -2.55 16.80 3.09
CA ASP A 124 -1.16 16.51 3.42
C ASP A 124 -0.78 15.12 2.86
N ALA A 125 -0.04 15.11 1.76
CA ALA A 125 0.34 13.90 1.05
C ALA A 125 1.86 13.84 0.74
N PRO A 126 2.74 14.15 1.72
CA PRO A 126 4.18 14.19 1.47
C PRO A 126 4.68 12.81 1.05
N GLN A 127 5.33 12.68 -0.10
CA GLN A 127 5.73 11.39 -0.64
C GLN A 127 7.24 11.24 -0.84
N GLY A 128 7.70 10.01 -0.64
CA GLY A 128 9.02 9.52 -1.03
C GLY A 128 8.91 8.23 -1.82
N LEU A 129 10.00 7.84 -2.49
CA LEU A 129 10.07 6.60 -3.28
C LEU A 129 10.76 5.51 -2.47
N LEU A 130 10.19 4.30 -2.49
CA LEU A 130 10.85 3.08 -2.01
C LEU A 130 11.19 2.19 -3.21
N ASN A 131 12.49 1.96 -3.39
CA ASN A 131 13.04 1.13 -4.45
C ASN A 131 13.60 -0.16 -3.85
N LEU A 132 13.01 -1.30 -4.20
CA LEU A 132 13.47 -2.61 -3.75
C LEU A 132 14.34 -3.25 -4.83
N LYS A 133 15.56 -3.65 -4.48
CA LYS A 133 16.52 -4.22 -5.43
C LYS A 133 17.14 -5.51 -4.91
N VAL A 134 17.41 -6.42 -5.83
CA VAL A 134 18.29 -7.56 -5.60
C VAL A 134 19.63 -7.26 -6.23
N LYS A 135 20.71 -7.45 -5.47
CA LYS A 135 22.07 -7.35 -5.99
C LYS A 135 22.32 -8.49 -6.98
N GLY A 136 22.51 -8.18 -8.26
CA GLY A 136 22.74 -9.18 -9.29
C GLY A 136 21.44 -9.84 -9.79
N ARG A 137 21.52 -11.12 -10.19
CA ARG A 137 20.38 -11.83 -10.77
C ARG A 137 19.53 -12.48 -9.68
N SER A 138 18.22 -12.23 -9.70
CA SER A 138 17.28 -12.95 -8.84
C SER A 138 16.89 -14.29 -9.48
N ASP A 139 17.17 -15.39 -8.78
CA ASP A 139 16.64 -16.71 -9.13
C ASP A 139 15.25 -16.97 -8.53
N TYR A 140 14.73 -16.05 -7.70
CA TYR A 140 13.36 -16.11 -7.21
C TYR A 140 12.37 -15.94 -8.37
N LYS A 141 11.34 -16.81 -8.43
CA LYS A 141 10.23 -16.67 -9.39
C LYS A 141 9.42 -15.39 -9.14
N SER A 142 9.13 -15.11 -7.87
CA SER A 142 8.55 -13.88 -7.38
C SER A 142 9.11 -13.65 -5.98
N LEU A 143 9.76 -12.51 -5.78
CA LEU A 143 10.23 -12.08 -4.48
C LEU A 143 9.46 -10.82 -4.09
N GLN A 144 8.82 -10.89 -2.93
CA GLN A 144 7.95 -9.85 -2.43
C GLN A 144 8.44 -9.36 -1.07
N CYS A 145 8.09 -8.12 -0.75
CA CYS A 145 8.35 -7.47 0.51
C CYS A 145 7.03 -6.99 1.10
N ILE A 146 6.76 -7.35 2.35
CA ILE A 146 5.66 -6.76 3.11
C ILE A 146 6.15 -5.45 3.69
N VAL A 147 5.42 -4.38 3.44
CA VAL A 147 5.66 -3.06 4.01
C VAL A 147 4.63 -2.80 5.12
N ARG A 148 5.08 -2.35 6.28
CA ARG A 148 4.24 -1.96 7.42
C ARG A 148 4.68 -0.59 7.95
N GLN A 149 3.76 0.19 8.50
CA GLN A 149 4.15 1.36 9.27
C GLN A 149 4.91 0.90 10.52
N LYS A 150 5.91 1.67 10.95
CA LYS A 150 6.77 1.26 12.07
C LYS A 150 5.94 0.97 13.32
N GLY A 151 6.15 -0.21 13.91
CA GLY A 151 5.44 -0.64 15.11
C GLY A 151 4.01 -1.12 14.88
N GLU A 152 3.50 -1.08 13.64
CA GLU A 152 2.21 -1.66 13.28
C GLU A 152 2.37 -3.06 12.68
N MET A 153 1.48 -3.98 13.07
CA MET A 153 1.45 -5.34 12.50
C MET A 153 0.63 -5.42 11.21
N LYS A 154 -0.15 -4.38 10.90
CA LYS A 154 -1.01 -4.34 9.72
C LYS A 154 -0.14 -4.25 8.47
N THR A 155 -0.31 -5.19 7.55
CA THR A 155 0.26 -5.09 6.21
C THR A 155 -0.30 -3.85 5.53
N LEU A 156 0.58 -2.91 5.19
CA LEU A 156 0.25 -1.70 4.47
C LEU A 156 0.28 -1.96 2.96
N ASN A 157 1.34 -2.61 2.48
CA ASN A 157 1.49 -2.96 1.07
C ASN A 157 2.32 -4.23 0.90
N VAL A 158 2.16 -4.91 -0.23
CA VAL A 158 3.04 -5.98 -0.70
C VAL A 158 3.71 -5.50 -1.99
N GLN A 159 5.02 -5.26 -1.92
CA GLN A 159 5.79 -4.72 -3.03
C GLN A 159 6.70 -5.80 -3.64
N ASP A 160 6.65 -5.95 -4.95
CA ASP A 160 7.57 -6.82 -5.69
C ASP A 160 8.97 -6.20 -5.78
N PHE A 161 10.00 -7.03 -5.78
CA PHE A 161 11.37 -6.56 -6.01
C PHE A 161 11.57 -6.05 -7.45
N ASN A 162 12.56 -5.17 -7.62
CA ASN A 162 12.86 -4.43 -8.84
C ASN A 162 11.77 -3.45 -9.26
N THR A 163 10.95 -3.00 -8.31
CA THR A 163 9.94 -1.95 -8.51
C THR A 163 10.27 -0.75 -7.64
N THR A 164 9.79 0.42 -8.06
CA THR A 164 9.82 1.64 -7.26
C THR A 164 8.38 2.11 -7.06
N ILE A 165 7.99 2.31 -5.79
CA ILE A 165 6.63 2.70 -5.40
C ILE A 165 6.71 3.96 -4.53
N LYS A 166 5.73 4.87 -4.66
CA LYS A 166 5.57 6.04 -3.80
C LYS A 166 4.88 5.65 -2.48
N TYR A 167 5.39 6.16 -1.37
CA TYR A 167 4.79 6.04 -0.04
C TYR A 167 4.77 7.41 0.63
N ILE A 168 3.86 7.62 1.57
CA ILE A 168 3.87 8.79 2.44
C ILE A 168 5.16 8.78 3.27
N VAL A 169 5.74 9.96 3.48
CA VAL A 169 6.94 10.14 4.31
C VAL A 169 6.72 9.61 5.72
N GLY A 170 7.67 8.83 6.24
CA GLY A 170 7.55 8.20 7.56
C GLY A 170 8.48 7.01 7.74
N GLU A 171 8.41 6.39 8.92
CA GLU A 171 9.18 5.20 9.24
C GLU A 171 8.38 3.92 8.96
N TYR A 172 9.04 2.94 8.35
CA TYR A 172 8.42 1.69 7.91
C TYR A 172 9.27 0.48 8.29
N ASP A 173 8.57 -0.61 8.62
CA ASP A 173 9.15 -1.94 8.81
C ASP A 173 8.90 -2.78 7.55
N LEU A 174 9.99 -3.33 7.00
CA LEU A 174 9.98 -4.16 5.81
C LEU A 174 10.29 -5.61 6.17
N GLU A 175 9.49 -6.54 5.66
CA GLU A 175 9.72 -7.99 5.77
C GLU A 175 9.83 -8.60 4.37
N VAL A 176 11.04 -8.96 3.98
CA VAL A 176 11.33 -9.61 2.71
C VAL A 176 10.99 -11.09 2.82
N LEU A 177 10.15 -11.57 1.91
CA LEU A 177 9.68 -12.94 1.85
C LEU A 177 10.72 -13.91 1.26
N SER A 178 11.99 -13.74 1.63
CA SER A 178 13.10 -14.62 1.32
C SER A 178 13.22 -15.78 2.32
N LEU A 179 14.21 -16.66 2.11
CA LEU A 179 14.56 -17.75 3.02
C LEU A 179 16.05 -17.60 3.44
N PRO A 180 16.38 -17.30 4.70
CA PRO A 180 15.51 -16.78 5.77
C PRO A 180 14.81 -15.47 5.41
N ARG A 181 13.80 -15.10 6.20
CA ARG A 181 13.18 -13.77 6.17
C ARG A 181 14.22 -12.70 6.51
N LEU A 182 14.21 -11.59 5.77
CA LEU A 182 15.03 -10.42 6.09
C LEU A 182 14.13 -9.28 6.53
N ASN A 183 14.49 -8.63 7.64
CA ASN A 183 13.74 -7.51 8.19
C ASN A 183 14.60 -6.24 8.14
N PHE A 184 14.01 -5.13 7.72
CA PHE A 184 14.66 -3.82 7.66
C PHE A 184 13.73 -2.75 8.23
N ALA A 185 14.30 -1.81 8.98
CA ALA A 185 13.62 -0.57 9.34
C ALA A 185 14.15 0.54 8.43
N ILE A 186 13.25 1.32 7.83
CA ILE A 186 13.62 2.41 6.92
C ILE A 186 12.85 3.69 7.25
N ASP A 187 13.43 4.82 6.90
CA ASP A 187 12.82 6.15 6.95
C ASP A 187 12.65 6.65 5.51
N ILE A 188 11.41 6.74 5.04
CA ILE A 188 11.08 7.22 3.69
C ILE A 188 11.08 8.74 3.72
N ARG A 189 12.05 9.34 3.04
CA ARG A 189 12.22 10.80 2.97
C ARG A 189 11.52 11.43 1.77
N GLN A 190 11.02 12.64 1.97
CA GLN A 190 10.35 13.49 0.98
C GLN A 190 11.18 13.62 -0.29
N SER A 191 10.58 13.38 -1.46
CA SER A 191 11.20 13.56 -2.78
C SER A 191 12.55 12.82 -2.95
N HIS A 192 12.80 11.76 -2.18
CA HIS A 192 14.01 10.94 -2.26
C HIS A 192 13.68 9.49 -2.62
N THR A 193 14.64 8.83 -3.28
CA THR A 193 14.57 7.39 -3.57
C THR A 193 15.33 6.61 -2.50
N ASN A 194 14.56 6.03 -1.57
CA ASN A 194 15.05 5.18 -0.50
C ASN A 194 15.22 3.77 -1.06
N THR A 195 16.46 3.30 -1.18
CA THR A 195 16.75 2.01 -1.81
C THR A 195 17.07 0.97 -0.76
N VAL A 196 16.37 -0.15 -0.80
CA VAL A 196 16.69 -1.35 0.00
C VAL A 196 17.20 -2.41 -0.97
N GLU A 197 18.47 -2.75 -0.81
CA GLU A 197 19.14 -3.76 -1.60
C GLU A 197 19.42 -5.01 -0.75
N ILE A 198 19.01 -6.17 -1.25
CA ILE A 198 19.35 -7.47 -0.64
C ILE A 198 20.41 -8.18 -1.49
N PRO A 199 21.22 -9.07 -0.91
CA PRO A 199 22.21 -9.82 -1.68
C PRO A 199 21.55 -10.78 -2.68
N GLN A 200 22.32 -11.21 -3.69
CA GLN A 200 21.88 -12.26 -4.59
C GLN A 200 21.63 -13.53 -3.77
N PRO A 201 20.49 -14.22 -3.97
CA PRO A 201 20.33 -15.54 -3.38
C PRO A 201 21.34 -16.54 -3.96
N GLY A 202 21.57 -17.62 -3.23
CA GLY A 202 22.18 -18.83 -3.75
C GLY A 202 21.16 -19.98 -3.79
N ILE A 203 21.60 -21.13 -4.29
CA ILE A 203 20.78 -22.33 -4.43
C ILE A 203 21.33 -23.43 -3.53
N ALA A 204 20.49 -24.04 -2.71
CA ALA A 204 20.81 -25.22 -1.93
C ALA A 204 20.04 -26.43 -2.47
N SER A 205 20.76 -27.42 -3.01
CA SER A 205 20.20 -28.70 -3.44
C SER A 205 20.38 -29.73 -2.33
N ILE A 206 19.30 -30.08 -1.65
CA ILE A 206 19.28 -31.05 -0.56
C ILE A 206 18.94 -32.43 -1.11
N LEU A 207 19.75 -33.43 -0.76
CA LEU A 207 19.56 -34.83 -1.12
C LEU A 207 19.65 -35.70 0.14
N LEU A 208 18.55 -36.34 0.47
CA LEU A 208 18.42 -37.29 1.57
C LEU A 208 18.55 -38.73 1.05
N THR A 209 19.16 -39.57 1.85
CA THR A 209 19.36 -41.01 1.60
C THR A 209 18.07 -41.81 1.60
N ALA A 210 17.07 -41.36 2.37
CA ALA A 210 15.75 -41.96 2.43
C ALA A 210 14.72 -40.89 2.84
N ARG A 211 13.44 -41.26 2.83
CA ARG A 211 12.36 -40.41 3.36
C ARG A 211 12.52 -40.26 4.87
N GLY A 212 12.26 -39.06 5.39
CA GLY A 212 12.50 -38.76 6.79
C GLY A 212 12.11 -37.35 7.19
N HIS A 213 12.21 -37.08 8.48
CA HIS A 213 12.04 -35.73 9.01
C HIS A 213 13.32 -34.95 8.75
N ALA A 214 13.23 -33.86 7.99
CA ALA A 214 14.36 -32.98 7.70
C ALA A 214 13.99 -31.52 7.94
N SER A 215 14.90 -30.78 8.55
CA SER A 215 14.74 -29.35 8.82
C SER A 215 16.07 -28.63 8.66
N ILE A 216 15.99 -27.40 8.16
CA ILE A 216 17.13 -26.53 7.91
C ILE A 216 17.08 -25.37 8.89
N TYR A 217 18.22 -25.12 9.50
CA TYR A 217 18.42 -24.08 10.50
C TYR A 217 19.44 -23.07 10.00
N LEU A 218 19.20 -21.79 10.28
CA LEU A 218 20.20 -20.73 10.17
C LEU A 218 21.10 -20.78 11.42
N GLU A 219 22.42 -20.82 11.22
CA GLU A 219 23.40 -20.74 12.30
C GLU A 219 23.81 -19.28 12.52
N LYS A 220 23.39 -18.69 13.65
CA LYS A 220 23.70 -17.29 13.99
C LYS A 220 23.97 -17.15 15.49
N ASN A 221 25.10 -16.53 15.86
CA ASN A 221 25.48 -16.27 17.26
C ASN A 221 25.38 -17.52 18.17
N ASN A 222 25.85 -18.67 17.66
CA ASN A 222 25.75 -19.97 18.33
C ASN A 222 24.31 -20.42 18.66
N LYS A 223 23.33 -19.93 17.91
CA LYS A 223 21.92 -20.33 17.96
C LYS A 223 21.50 -20.95 16.62
N LEU A 224 20.57 -21.89 16.70
CA LEU A 224 19.90 -22.50 15.56
C LEU A 224 18.50 -21.91 15.44
N GLU A 225 18.24 -21.20 14.35
CA GLU A 225 16.91 -20.67 14.03
C GLU A 225 16.29 -21.53 12.94
N LEU A 226 15.13 -22.15 13.20
CA LEU A 226 14.43 -22.95 12.20
C LEU A 226 13.94 -22.04 11.07
N ILE A 227 14.30 -22.36 9.83
CA ILE A 227 13.91 -21.56 8.66
C ILE A 227 13.09 -22.36 7.65
N TYR A 228 13.25 -23.68 7.62
CA TYR A 228 12.56 -24.53 6.65
C TYR A 228 12.40 -25.96 7.16
N THR A 229 11.24 -26.55 6.91
CA THR A 229 10.97 -27.97 7.16
C THR A 229 10.64 -28.62 5.82
N MET A 230 11.40 -29.65 5.46
CA MET A 230 11.20 -30.36 4.19
C MET A 230 9.99 -31.29 4.29
N ASN A 231 9.35 -31.54 3.15
CA ASN A 231 8.28 -32.54 3.07
C ASN A 231 8.86 -33.96 3.25
N GLU A 232 8.31 -34.73 4.18
CA GLU A 232 8.83 -36.06 4.56
C GLU A 232 8.73 -37.11 3.44
N THR A 233 7.91 -36.87 2.43
CA THR A 233 7.67 -37.80 1.31
C THR A 233 8.74 -37.71 0.22
N ILE A 234 9.48 -36.61 0.15
CA ILE A 234 10.52 -36.35 -0.85
C ILE A 234 11.91 -36.57 -0.27
N THR A 235 12.83 -36.99 -1.12
CA THR A 235 14.25 -37.19 -0.76
C THR A 235 15.16 -36.17 -1.43
N ARG A 236 14.62 -35.31 -2.29
CA ARG A 236 15.37 -34.27 -2.97
C ARG A 236 14.55 -33.00 -3.04
N GLU A 237 15.19 -31.88 -2.74
CA GLU A 237 14.57 -30.57 -2.81
C GLU A 237 15.62 -29.51 -3.16
N THR A 238 15.22 -28.51 -3.94
CA THR A 238 16.07 -27.38 -4.30
C THR A 238 15.47 -26.11 -3.74
N LEU A 239 16.23 -25.40 -2.91
CA LEU A 239 15.79 -24.19 -2.21
C LEU A 239 16.61 -22.99 -2.66
N ILE A 240 15.93 -21.86 -2.82
CA ILE A 240 16.57 -20.56 -3.10
C ILE A 240 16.71 -19.85 -1.76
N MET A 241 17.95 -19.60 -1.34
CA MET A 241 18.28 -19.17 0.02
C MET A 241 19.19 -17.94 0.00
N GLN A 242 19.04 -17.05 0.97
CA GLN A 242 19.95 -15.95 1.18
C GLN A 242 21.34 -16.47 1.59
N PRO A 243 22.43 -15.75 1.30
CA PRO A 243 23.77 -16.15 1.72
C PRO A 243 23.86 -16.27 3.24
N GLY A 244 24.50 -17.35 3.72
CA GLY A 244 24.56 -17.65 5.16
C GLY A 244 25.16 -19.02 5.46
N ASN A 245 25.32 -19.29 6.76
CA ASN A 245 25.72 -20.60 7.28
C ASN A 245 24.49 -21.33 7.80
N TYR A 246 24.35 -22.59 7.43
CA TYR A 246 23.15 -23.38 7.69
C TYR A 246 23.49 -24.76 8.20
N ARG A 247 22.54 -25.37 8.91
CA ARG A 247 22.59 -26.75 9.35
C ARG A 247 21.38 -27.51 8.86
N LEU A 248 21.60 -28.63 8.19
CA LEU A 248 20.57 -29.60 7.89
C LEU A 248 20.55 -30.66 8.99
N ILE A 249 19.40 -30.88 9.61
CA ILE A 249 19.15 -31.94 10.59
C ILE A 249 18.15 -32.91 9.98
N TYR A 250 18.47 -34.21 9.97
CA TYR A 250 17.68 -35.23 9.30
C TYR A 250 17.64 -36.54 10.09
N ARG A 251 16.46 -37.17 10.16
CA ARG A 251 16.28 -38.53 10.68
C ARG A 251 15.39 -39.35 9.73
N PRO A 252 15.82 -40.55 9.28
CA PRO A 252 14.98 -41.43 8.47
C PRO A 252 13.68 -41.82 9.18
N LEU A 253 12.57 -41.93 8.44
CA LEU A 253 11.25 -42.31 9.00
C LEU A 253 11.27 -43.67 9.71
N GLN A 254 12.05 -44.62 9.18
CA GLN A 254 12.15 -45.98 9.72
C GLN A 254 12.93 -46.04 11.05
N SER A 255 13.76 -45.04 11.34
CA SER A 255 14.57 -45.00 12.56
C SER A 255 13.72 -44.61 13.77
N ARG A 256 13.58 -45.51 14.76
CA ARG A 256 12.71 -45.29 15.94
C ARG A 256 13.38 -44.57 17.12
N GLN A 257 14.66 -44.20 17.02
CA GLN A 257 15.41 -43.54 18.08
C GLN A 257 16.01 -42.22 17.58
N SER A 258 16.06 -41.21 18.46
CA SER A 258 16.61 -39.88 18.13
C SER A 258 18.11 -39.89 17.86
N ILE A 259 18.86 -40.87 18.35
CA ILE A 259 20.30 -40.99 18.13
C ILE A 259 20.68 -41.22 16.66
N TYR A 260 19.74 -41.65 15.83
CA TYR A 260 19.91 -41.79 14.39
C TYR A 260 19.76 -40.47 13.62
N THR A 261 19.67 -39.34 14.33
CA THR A 261 19.69 -38.02 13.72
C THR A 261 21.07 -37.74 13.15
N LYS A 262 21.11 -37.36 11.87
CA LYS A 262 22.30 -36.85 11.21
C LYS A 262 22.23 -35.35 11.09
N GLU A 263 23.36 -34.69 11.24
CA GLU A 263 23.51 -33.27 10.99
C GLU A 263 24.59 -32.99 9.94
N LYS A 264 24.40 -31.92 9.17
CA LYS A 264 25.40 -31.43 8.22
C LYS A 264 25.35 -29.92 8.10
N SER A 265 26.44 -29.26 8.46
CA SER A 265 26.62 -27.83 8.20
C SER A 265 27.01 -27.58 6.74
N PHE A 266 26.49 -26.51 6.18
CA PHE A 266 26.77 -26.05 4.82
C PHE A 266 26.67 -24.54 4.72
N LYS A 267 27.31 -23.96 3.70
CA LYS A 267 27.28 -22.53 3.43
C LYS A 267 26.58 -22.28 2.09
N VAL A 268 25.72 -21.26 2.05
CA VAL A 268 25.19 -20.71 0.80
C VAL A 268 25.92 -19.41 0.53
N ILE A 269 26.44 -19.27 -0.68
CA ILE A 269 27.10 -18.07 -1.17
C ILE A 269 26.25 -17.40 -2.25
N SER A 270 26.38 -16.09 -2.36
CA SER A 270 25.67 -15.26 -3.34
C SER A 270 25.87 -15.79 -4.77
N GLY A 271 24.79 -16.11 -5.48
CA GLY A 271 24.82 -16.63 -6.85
C GLY A 271 25.44 -18.03 -7.03
N GLY A 272 25.82 -18.69 -5.94
CA GLY A 272 26.41 -20.03 -5.97
C GLY A 272 25.39 -21.15 -5.78
N SER A 273 25.83 -22.37 -6.04
CA SER A 273 25.05 -23.59 -5.81
C SER A 273 25.77 -24.51 -4.83
N SER A 274 25.08 -24.92 -3.78
CA SER A 274 25.58 -25.82 -2.75
C SER A 274 24.79 -27.13 -2.75
N GLN A 275 25.47 -28.26 -2.91
CA GLN A 275 24.84 -29.58 -2.82
C GLN A 275 25.08 -30.19 -1.44
N VAL A 276 24.00 -30.52 -0.74
CA VAL A 276 24.04 -31.10 0.62
C VAL A 276 23.45 -32.50 0.56
N ARG A 277 24.25 -33.51 0.94
CA ARG A 277 23.87 -34.93 0.94
C ARG A 277 23.94 -35.53 2.35
N LEU A 278 22.90 -36.26 2.79
CA LEU A 278 22.78 -36.92 4.11
C LEU A 278 22.09 -38.30 4.07
#